data_AF-M7BX41-F1
#
_entry.id   AF-M7BX41-F1
#
_cell.length_a   1.000
_cell.length_b   1.000
_cell.length_c   1.000
_cell.angle_alpha   90.00
_cell.angle_beta   90.00
_cell.angle_gamma   90.00
#
_symmetry.space_group_name_H-M   'P 1'
#
loop_
_entity.id
_entity.type
_entity.pdbx_description
1 polymer ?
#
loop_
_entity_poly.entity_id
_entity_poly.type
_entity_poly.pdbx_seq_one_letter_code
_entity_poly.pdbx_strand_id
1 'polypeptide(L)'
;DLQTEIEAHTDIFHNLDENGQKILRSLEGSDDAALLQRRLDNMNFRWSELRKKSLNIRSHLEASSDQWKRLHLSLQELLAWLQLKDDELKQQAPIAGDLPTVQKQNDTHRAFKRELKTKEPVIMSALETVRVFLAEQPLEGLEKLYQEPRELSPEERAQNVTRLLRRQADEVKTEWDKLNLHSADWQKKIDEALERLQELQEAMDELDLKLRQAEVTKGSWQPVGDLLIDSLQDYLEKVKLERSWYSTSASGITFAVSPLECHECGRGVALLRSDQPPETSHNSLKSSGHCCHCFELAVGMRIKAPFLRAGCLSAPRQSNH
;
A
#
# COMPACT_ATOMS: atom_id res chain seq x y z
N ASP A 1 33.92 -8.70 32.38
CA ASP A 1 34.28 -9.09 31.00
C ASP A 1 35.30 -10.21 31.10
N LEU A 2 34.97 -11.39 30.55
CA LEU A 2 35.77 -12.61 30.70
C LEU A 2 37.17 -12.45 30.10
N GLN A 3 37.33 -11.64 29.05
CA GLN A 3 38.64 -11.40 28.45
C GLN A 3 39.53 -10.55 29.33
N THR A 4 38.99 -9.49 29.92
CA THR A 4 39.71 -8.65 30.88
C THR A 4 40.18 -9.46 32.09
N GLU A 5 39.36 -10.41 32.55
CA GLU A 5 39.72 -11.30 33.65
C GLU A 5 40.83 -12.28 33.25
N ILE A 6 40.77 -12.86 32.06
CA ILE A 6 41.85 -13.70 31.51
C ILE A 6 43.15 -12.90 31.35
N GLU A 7 43.08 -11.68 30.83
CA GLU A 7 44.21 -10.76 30.70
C GLU A 7 44.82 -10.45 32.07
N ALA A 8 44.01 -10.14 33.09
CA ALA A 8 44.48 -9.89 34.45
C ALA A 8 45.22 -11.09 35.08
N HIS A 9 44.82 -12.33 34.77
CA HIS A 9 45.47 -13.55 35.28
C HIS A 9 46.67 -14.01 34.45
N THR A 10 46.94 -13.35 33.32
CA THR A 10 48.01 -13.74 32.40
C THR A 10 49.38 -13.61 33.01
N ASP A 11 49.63 -12.53 33.73
CA ASP A 11 50.92 -12.30 34.40
C ASP A 11 51.15 -13.32 35.52
N ILE A 12 50.09 -13.70 36.26
CA ILE A 12 50.17 -14.72 37.31
C ILE A 12 50.54 -16.08 36.69
N PHE A 13 49.89 -16.45 35.58
CA PHE A 13 50.20 -17.66 34.83
C PHE A 13 51.66 -17.67 34.35
N HIS A 14 52.14 -16.60 33.72
CA HIS A 14 53.53 -16.51 33.24
C HIS A 14 54.54 -16.63 34.38
N ASN A 15 54.30 -15.94 35.51
CA ASN A 15 55.15 -16.07 36.69
C ASN A 15 55.19 -17.50 37.24
N LEU A 16 54.05 -18.20 37.27
CA LEU A 16 53.97 -19.59 37.72
C LEU A 16 54.70 -20.55 36.78
N ASP A 17 54.52 -20.39 35.46
CA ASP A 17 55.21 -21.21 34.46
C ASP A 17 56.73 -20.97 34.50
N GLU A 18 57.19 -19.72 34.52
CA GLU A 18 58.62 -19.40 34.62
C GLU A 18 59.27 -19.96 35.88
N ASN A 19 58.62 -19.82 37.03
CA ASN A 19 59.14 -20.34 38.29
C ASN A 19 59.10 -21.88 38.32
N GLY A 20 58.05 -22.50 37.77
CA GLY A 20 57.95 -23.94 37.60
C GLY A 20 59.08 -24.49 36.73
N GLN A 21 59.38 -23.84 35.60
CA GLN A 21 60.48 -24.19 34.71
C GLN A 21 61.86 -24.04 35.38
N LYS A 22 62.05 -23.02 36.24
CA LYS A 22 63.29 -22.88 37.04
C LYS A 22 63.46 -24.04 38.01
N ILE A 23 62.40 -24.44 38.72
CA ILE A 23 62.43 -25.56 39.67
C ILE A 23 62.69 -26.88 38.92
N LEU A 24 62.04 -27.08 37.76
CA LEU A 24 62.23 -28.25 36.94
C LEU A 24 63.71 -28.48 36.57
N ARG A 25 64.40 -27.43 36.12
CA ARG A 25 65.84 -27.47 35.81
C ARG A 25 66.71 -27.83 37.03
N SER A 26 66.27 -27.51 38.24
CA SER A 26 67.01 -27.83 39.47
C SER A 26 66.84 -29.27 39.95
N LEU A 27 65.79 -29.97 39.48
CA LEU A 27 65.44 -31.35 39.87
C LEU A 27 65.93 -32.41 38.86
N GLU A 28 66.75 -32.02 37.88
CA GLU A 28 67.18 -32.85 36.73
C GLU A 28 67.55 -34.30 37.13
N GLY A 29 66.93 -35.27 36.47
CA GLY A 29 67.19 -36.70 36.67
C GLY A 29 66.38 -37.38 37.78
N SER A 30 65.49 -36.67 38.49
CA SER A 30 64.58 -37.24 39.50
C SER A 30 63.18 -37.54 38.95
N ASP A 31 62.47 -38.49 39.57
CA ASP A 31 61.04 -38.76 39.29
C ASP A 31 60.15 -37.54 39.58
N ASP A 32 60.55 -36.69 40.53
CA ASP A 32 59.85 -35.44 40.87
C ASP A 32 59.89 -34.43 39.72
N ALA A 33 60.99 -34.39 38.96
CA ALA A 33 61.08 -33.57 37.75
C ALA A 33 60.07 -34.02 36.68
N ALA A 34 59.91 -35.34 36.48
CA ALA A 34 58.94 -35.87 35.53
C ALA A 34 57.48 -35.56 35.95
N LEU A 35 57.18 -35.65 37.25
CA LEU A 35 55.86 -35.29 37.78
C LEU A 35 55.56 -33.79 37.63
N LEU A 36 56.55 -32.93 37.95
CA LEU A 36 56.42 -31.48 37.81
C LEU A 36 56.24 -31.07 36.34
N GLN A 37 57.02 -31.66 35.42
CA GLN A 37 56.87 -31.44 33.97
C GLN A 37 55.43 -31.70 33.54
N ARG A 38 54.88 -32.87 33.89
CA ARG A 38 53.52 -33.25 33.52
C ARG A 38 52.46 -32.29 34.06
N ARG A 39 52.67 -31.73 35.25
CA ARG A 39 51.75 -30.73 35.85
C ARG A 39 51.84 -29.38 35.13
N LEU A 40 53.04 -28.91 34.81
CA LEU A 40 53.25 -27.67 34.04
C LEU A 40 52.64 -27.80 32.64
N ASP A 41 52.89 -28.91 31.96
CA ASP A 41 52.30 -29.18 30.64
C ASP A 41 50.76 -29.19 30.70
N ASN A 42 50.18 -29.82 31.73
CA ASN A 42 48.73 -29.81 31.92
C ASN A 42 48.18 -28.41 32.19
N MET A 43 48.84 -27.62 33.03
CA MET A 43 48.46 -26.24 33.32
C MET A 43 48.51 -25.37 32.06
N ASN A 44 49.62 -25.46 31.30
CA ASN A 44 49.83 -24.72 30.06
C ASN A 44 48.80 -25.10 29.00
N PHE A 45 48.50 -26.39 28.87
CA PHE A 45 47.43 -26.87 28.00
C PHE A 45 46.07 -26.30 28.39
N ARG A 46 45.68 -26.38 29.67
CA ARG A 46 44.40 -25.86 30.17
C ARG A 46 44.27 -24.35 29.99
N TRP A 47 45.35 -23.61 30.23
CA TRP A 47 45.40 -22.16 30.04
C TRP A 47 45.21 -21.78 28.56
N SER A 48 45.93 -22.46 27.66
CA SER A 48 45.78 -22.26 26.21
C SER A 48 44.36 -22.56 25.73
N GLU A 49 43.78 -23.68 26.17
CA GLU A 49 42.41 -24.05 25.83
C GLU A 49 41.37 -23.06 26.37
N LEU A 50 41.55 -22.55 27.60
CA LEU A 50 40.67 -21.52 28.18
C LEU A 50 40.71 -20.24 27.34
N ARG A 51 41.91 -19.74 27.02
CA ARG A 51 42.09 -18.56 26.16
C ARG A 51 41.43 -18.75 24.80
N LYS A 52 41.70 -19.88 24.15
CA LYS A 52 41.12 -20.22 22.84
C LYS A 52 39.59 -20.26 22.87
N LYS A 53 39.00 -20.90 23.88
CA LYS A 53 37.53 -20.98 24.04
C LYS A 53 36.92 -19.61 24.29
N SER A 54 37.52 -18.81 25.18
CA SER A 54 37.04 -17.46 25.47
C SER A 54 37.08 -16.56 24.22
N LEU A 55 38.16 -16.63 23.42
CA LEU A 55 38.27 -15.88 22.17
C LEU A 55 37.22 -16.31 21.13
N ASN A 56 36.96 -17.62 21.02
CA ASN A 56 35.93 -18.14 20.12
C ASN A 56 34.53 -17.66 20.53
N ILE A 57 34.19 -17.74 21.82
CA ILE A 57 32.92 -17.24 22.36
C ILE A 57 32.75 -15.74 22.05
N ARG A 58 33.78 -14.93 22.30
CA ARG A 58 33.75 -13.49 21.97
C ARG A 58 33.49 -13.26 20.48
N SER A 59 34.28 -13.89 19.61
CA SER A 59 34.14 -13.76 18.15
C SER A 59 32.75 -14.12 17.67
N HIS A 60 32.18 -15.21 18.20
CA HIS A 60 30.82 -15.64 17.86
C HIS A 60 29.75 -14.63 18.33
N LEU A 61 29.86 -14.11 19.56
CA LEU A 61 28.93 -13.11 20.08
C LEU A 61 29.01 -11.80 19.30
N GLU A 62 30.22 -11.35 18.94
CA GLU A 62 30.43 -10.16 18.11
C GLU A 62 29.80 -10.33 16.72
N ALA A 63 30.06 -11.47 16.06
CA ALA A 63 29.47 -11.78 14.76
C ALA A 63 27.93 -11.81 14.82
N SER A 64 27.35 -12.46 15.84
CA SER A 64 25.90 -12.52 16.04
C SER A 64 25.30 -11.14 16.33
N SER A 65 25.97 -10.32 17.16
CA SER A 65 25.58 -8.94 17.43
C SER A 65 25.55 -8.10 16.15
N ASP A 66 26.58 -8.22 15.32
CA ASP A 66 26.66 -7.47 14.07
C ASP A 66 25.62 -7.91 13.05
N GLN A 67 25.33 -9.22 12.98
CA GLN A 67 24.25 -9.75 12.16
C GLN A 67 22.89 -9.20 12.61
N TRP A 68 22.62 -9.24 13.92
CA TRP A 68 21.39 -8.67 14.48
C TRP A 68 21.24 -7.18 14.14
N LYS A 69 22.28 -6.36 14.34
CA LYS A 69 22.23 -4.92 14.06
C LYS A 69 21.89 -4.66 12.60
N ARG A 70 22.50 -5.41 11.66
CA ARG A 70 22.20 -5.30 10.22
C ARG A 70 20.76 -5.66 9.91
N LEU A 71 20.24 -6.74 10.50
CA LEU A 71 18.84 -7.13 10.32
C LEU A 71 17.89 -6.08 10.88
N HIS A 72 18.14 -5.60 12.09
CA HIS A 72 17.35 -4.55 12.72
C HIS A 72 17.27 -3.29 11.86
N LEU A 73 18.40 -2.81 11.34
CA LEU A 73 18.45 -1.65 10.45
C LEU A 73 17.69 -1.91 9.14
N SER A 74 17.90 -3.07 8.51
CA SER A 74 17.20 -3.47 7.29
C SER A 74 15.67 -3.49 7.48
N LEU A 75 15.18 -4.04 8.59
CA LEU A 75 13.75 -4.05 8.92
C LEU A 75 13.20 -2.64 9.14
N GLN A 76 13.96 -1.74 9.79
CA GLN A 76 13.55 -0.35 9.98
C GLN A 76 13.47 0.41 8.65
N GLU A 77 14.44 0.22 7.75
CA GLU A 77 14.42 0.80 6.41
C GLU A 77 13.22 0.30 5.59
N LEU A 78 12.89 -1.00 5.71
CA LEU A 78 11.70 -1.57 5.07
C LEU A 78 10.41 -0.98 5.63
N LEU A 79 10.28 -0.83 6.95
CA LEU A 79 9.10 -0.19 7.56
C LEU A 79 8.94 1.25 7.12
N ALA A 80 10.02 2.04 7.10
CA ALA A 80 9.98 3.42 6.61
C ALA A 80 9.58 3.49 5.13
N TRP A 81 10.09 2.58 4.31
CA TRP A 81 9.71 2.50 2.90
C TRP A 81 8.23 2.11 2.73
N LEU A 82 7.73 1.16 3.52
CA LEU A 82 6.32 0.75 3.50
C LEU A 82 5.38 1.90 3.87
N GLN A 83 5.73 2.66 4.91
CA GLN A 83 4.98 3.85 5.32
C GLN A 83 4.95 4.90 4.19
N LEU A 84 6.09 5.20 3.58
CA LEU A 84 6.17 6.13 2.47
C LEU A 84 5.29 5.68 1.28
N LYS A 85 5.29 4.38 0.97
CA LYS A 85 4.47 3.84 -0.13
C LYS A 85 2.98 3.78 0.18
N ASP A 86 2.60 3.54 1.42
CA ASP A 86 1.20 3.64 1.84
C ASP A 86 0.69 5.09 1.73
N ASP A 87 1.50 6.07 2.12
CA ASP A 87 1.16 7.49 1.97
C ASP A 87 1.10 7.93 0.51
N GLU A 88 2.03 7.47 -0.34
CA GLU A 88 1.99 7.69 -1.79
C GLU A 88 0.70 7.12 -2.42
N LEU A 89 0.28 5.92 -1.99
CA LEU A 89 -0.96 5.31 -2.46
C LEU A 89 -2.20 6.11 -2.01
N LYS A 90 -2.25 6.57 -0.75
CA LYS A 90 -3.34 7.43 -0.25
C LYS A 90 -3.46 8.73 -1.04
N GLN A 91 -2.35 9.30 -1.48
CA GLN A 91 -2.34 10.54 -2.28
C GLN A 91 -2.93 10.38 -3.69
N GLN A 92 -3.09 9.14 -4.19
CA GLN A 92 -3.73 8.91 -5.49
C GLN A 92 -5.24 9.13 -5.46
N ALA A 93 -5.86 9.09 -4.27
CA ALA A 93 -7.27 9.37 -4.09
C ALA A 93 -7.58 10.88 -4.12
N PRO A 94 -8.76 11.31 -4.58
CA PRO A 94 -9.89 10.50 -5.10
C PRO A 94 -9.74 10.13 -6.59
N ILE A 95 -10.63 9.27 -7.08
CA ILE A 95 -10.74 8.95 -8.51
C ILE A 95 -11.19 10.20 -9.26
N ALA A 96 -10.58 10.48 -10.41
CA ALA A 96 -10.96 11.61 -11.25
C ALA A 96 -12.32 11.38 -11.95
N GLY A 97 -12.94 12.47 -12.41
CA GLY A 97 -14.27 12.44 -13.03
C GLY A 97 -14.28 12.25 -14.56
N ASP A 98 -13.12 12.29 -15.22
CA ASP A 98 -12.99 12.21 -16.67
C ASP A 98 -12.06 11.09 -17.12
N LEU A 99 -12.38 10.49 -18.27
CA LEU A 99 -11.70 9.30 -18.79
C LEU A 99 -10.18 9.49 -18.98
N PRO A 100 -9.68 10.60 -19.57
CA PRO A 100 -8.24 10.82 -19.73
C PRO A 100 -7.49 10.88 -18.39
N THR A 101 -8.06 11.54 -17.38
CA THR A 101 -7.41 11.67 -16.07
C THR A 101 -7.42 10.35 -15.30
N VAL A 102 -8.52 9.59 -15.34
CA VAL A 102 -8.56 8.24 -14.72
C VAL A 102 -7.59 7.28 -15.44
N GLN A 103 -7.45 7.38 -16.76
CA GLN A 103 -6.45 6.59 -17.50
C GLN A 103 -5.02 6.91 -17.03
N LYS A 104 -4.70 8.20 -16.81
CA LYS A 104 -3.42 8.61 -16.24
C LYS A 104 -3.22 8.12 -14.80
N GLN A 105 -4.26 8.12 -13.98
CA GLN A 105 -4.23 7.51 -12.63
C GLN A 105 -3.91 6.00 -12.73
N ASN A 106 -4.52 5.28 -13.67
CA ASN A 106 -4.23 3.87 -13.92
C ASN A 106 -2.76 3.64 -14.29
N ASP A 107 -2.21 4.45 -15.20
CA ASP A 107 -0.82 4.32 -15.62
C ASP A 107 0.17 4.62 -14.47
N THR A 108 -0.16 5.60 -13.63
CA THR A 108 0.58 5.92 -12.41
C THR A 108 0.54 4.75 -11.42
N HIS A 109 -0.64 4.16 -11.18
CA HIS A 109 -0.79 3.02 -10.29
C HIS A 109 -0.11 1.75 -10.82
N ARG A 110 -0.10 1.55 -12.15
CA ARG A 110 0.69 0.48 -12.79
C ARG A 110 2.18 0.64 -12.54
N ALA A 111 2.68 1.88 -12.48
CA ALA A 111 4.07 2.14 -12.09
C ALA A 111 4.33 1.80 -10.63
N PHE A 112 3.44 2.24 -9.74
CA PHE A 112 3.49 1.89 -8.32
C PHE A 112 3.52 0.36 -8.09
N LYS A 113 2.65 -0.41 -8.77
CA LYS A 113 2.63 -1.88 -8.68
C LYS A 113 3.92 -2.53 -9.20
N ARG A 114 4.57 -1.95 -10.21
CA ARG A 114 5.88 -2.43 -10.69
C ARG A 114 6.95 -2.26 -9.61
N GLU A 115 6.95 -1.13 -8.90
CA GLU A 115 7.87 -0.90 -7.78
C GLU A 115 7.63 -1.88 -6.63
N LEU A 116 6.37 -2.17 -6.28
CA LEU A 116 6.05 -3.20 -5.29
C LEU A 116 6.65 -4.55 -5.72
N LYS A 117 6.41 -4.97 -6.96
CA LYS A 117 6.95 -6.23 -7.50
C LYS A 117 8.48 -6.30 -7.45
N THR A 118 9.17 -5.18 -7.68
CA THR A 118 10.63 -5.12 -7.55
C THR A 118 11.09 -5.20 -6.09
N LYS A 119 10.32 -4.67 -5.14
CA LYS A 119 10.65 -4.69 -3.70
C LYS A 119 10.33 -6.02 -3.03
N GLU A 120 9.35 -6.76 -3.53
CA GLU A 120 8.90 -8.07 -3.00
C GLU A 120 10.05 -9.03 -2.63
N PRO A 121 11.03 -9.36 -3.50
CA PRO A 121 12.11 -10.28 -3.14
C PRO A 121 12.99 -9.77 -1.99
N VAL A 122 13.14 -8.45 -1.86
CA VAL A 122 13.92 -7.85 -0.76
C VAL A 122 13.20 -8.04 0.58
N ILE A 123 11.89 -7.83 0.61
CA ILE A 123 11.06 -8.05 1.80
C ILE A 123 11.08 -9.52 2.19
N MET A 124 10.84 -10.43 1.24
CA MET A 124 10.85 -11.87 1.51
C MET A 124 12.21 -12.37 1.99
N SER A 125 13.30 -11.89 1.38
CA SER A 125 14.66 -12.24 1.82
C SER A 125 14.96 -11.72 3.24
N ALA A 126 14.55 -10.50 3.58
CA ALA A 126 14.75 -9.95 4.92
C ALA A 126 13.99 -10.76 5.99
N LEU A 127 12.72 -11.09 5.72
CA LEU A 127 11.90 -11.91 6.61
C LEU A 127 12.48 -13.32 6.78
N GLU A 128 12.95 -13.94 5.70
CA GLU A 128 13.58 -15.26 5.76
C GLU A 128 14.89 -15.22 6.54
N THR A 129 15.71 -14.19 6.34
CA THR A 129 16.96 -14.05 7.10
C THR A 129 16.69 -13.90 8.60
N VAL A 130 15.61 -13.21 8.98
CA VAL A 130 15.17 -13.17 10.39
C VAL A 130 14.72 -14.55 10.86
N ARG A 131 13.93 -15.32 10.08
CA ARG A 131 13.54 -16.68 10.47
C ARG A 131 14.75 -17.58 10.71
N VAL A 132 15.72 -17.58 9.79
CA VAL A 132 16.96 -18.35 9.92
C VAL A 132 17.74 -17.90 11.14
N PHE A 133 17.95 -16.59 11.33
CA PHE A 133 18.65 -16.05 12.50
C PHE A 133 17.98 -16.43 13.84
N LEU A 134 16.64 -16.46 13.87
CA LEU A 134 15.89 -16.89 15.05
C LEU A 134 15.97 -18.40 15.30
N ALA A 135 16.14 -19.21 14.24
CA ALA A 135 16.31 -20.66 14.33
C ALA A 135 17.75 -21.06 14.71
N GLU A 136 18.73 -20.26 14.30
CA GLU A 136 20.17 -20.44 14.61
C GLU A 136 20.59 -19.82 15.95
N GLN A 137 19.65 -19.21 16.71
CA GLN A 137 19.95 -18.73 18.07
C GLN A 137 20.47 -19.90 18.93
N PRO A 138 21.69 -19.82 19.48
CA PRO A 138 22.27 -20.93 20.20
C PRO A 138 21.50 -21.18 21.51
N LEU A 139 21.01 -22.41 21.68
CA LEU A 139 20.91 -23.06 22.98
C LEU A 139 21.78 -24.32 22.91
N GLU A 140 22.50 -24.62 24.00
CA GLU A 140 23.19 -25.88 24.28
C GLU A 140 24.57 -26.13 23.64
N GLY A 141 25.59 -25.44 24.16
CA GLY A 141 26.99 -25.87 24.02
C GLY A 141 27.86 -25.75 25.28
N LEU A 142 27.49 -24.90 26.24
CA LEU A 142 28.33 -24.62 27.41
C LEU A 142 27.62 -24.69 28.77
N GLU A 143 26.31 -24.97 28.81
CA GLU A 143 25.53 -24.96 30.06
C GLU A 143 25.81 -26.13 31.02
N LYS A 144 26.59 -27.14 30.61
CA LYS A 144 26.82 -28.34 31.45
C LYS A 144 28.06 -28.31 32.35
N LEU A 145 28.79 -27.20 32.48
CA LEU A 145 30.02 -27.23 33.29
C LEU A 145 30.08 -26.34 34.53
N TYR A 146 29.39 -25.20 34.64
CA TYR A 146 29.41 -24.42 35.88
C TYR A 146 28.13 -23.59 36.03
N GLN A 147 27.28 -23.94 37.00
CA GLN A 147 26.19 -23.09 37.49
C GLN A 147 26.64 -22.42 38.78
N GLU A 148 26.73 -21.09 38.78
CA GLU A 148 26.74 -20.24 39.97
C GLU A 148 25.77 -19.05 39.73
N PRO A 149 25.07 -18.53 40.75
CA PRO A 149 23.87 -17.71 40.55
C PRO A 149 24.13 -16.20 40.42
N ARG A 150 23.32 -15.59 39.53
CA ARG A 150 22.62 -14.29 39.72
C ARG A 150 23.38 -12.97 39.42
N GLU A 151 23.30 -12.55 38.16
CA GLU A 151 22.90 -11.21 37.68
C GLU A 151 22.18 -11.43 36.33
N LEU A 152 21.26 -10.55 35.91
CA LEU A 152 20.39 -10.73 34.71
C LEU A 152 21.11 -11.49 33.59
N SER A 153 20.64 -12.71 33.29
CA SER A 153 21.40 -13.68 32.50
C SER A 153 21.70 -13.10 31.12
N PRO A 154 22.90 -13.29 30.54
CA PRO A 154 23.19 -12.99 29.13
C PRO A 154 22.09 -13.48 28.16
N GLU A 155 21.41 -14.53 28.57
CA GLU A 155 20.23 -15.13 27.95
C GLU A 155 19.01 -14.20 27.89
N GLU A 156 18.73 -13.41 28.92
CA GLU A 156 17.63 -12.44 28.93
C GLU A 156 17.87 -11.29 27.92
N ARG A 157 19.14 -10.91 27.70
CA ARG A 157 19.51 -9.90 26.69
C ARG A 157 19.37 -10.45 25.27
N ALA A 158 19.82 -11.69 25.02
CA ALA A 158 19.63 -12.38 23.75
C ALA A 158 18.15 -12.63 23.43
N GLN A 159 17.34 -12.97 24.45
CA GLN A 159 15.90 -13.14 24.32
C GLN A 159 15.18 -11.82 23.96
N ASN A 160 15.59 -10.68 24.53
CA ASN A 160 15.01 -9.38 24.18
C ASN A 160 15.30 -8.98 22.73
N VAL A 161 16.53 -9.23 22.27
CA VAL A 161 16.95 -9.01 20.88
C VAL A 161 16.13 -9.86 19.90
N THR A 162 15.98 -11.14 20.22
CA THR A 162 15.19 -12.12 19.46
C THR A 162 13.71 -11.71 19.38
N ARG A 163 13.12 -11.26 20.50
CA ARG A 163 11.74 -10.76 20.55
C ARG A 163 11.55 -9.52 19.70
N LEU A 164 12.51 -8.59 19.75
CA LEU A 164 12.45 -7.35 18.97
C LEU A 164 12.48 -7.62 17.46
N LEU A 165 13.43 -8.45 17.00
CA LEU A 165 13.50 -8.81 15.57
C LEU A 165 12.23 -9.49 15.09
N ARG A 166 11.72 -10.45 15.88
CA ARG A 166 10.46 -11.13 15.54
C ARG A 166 9.33 -10.13 15.37
N ARG A 167 9.16 -9.23 16.35
CA ARG A 167 8.13 -8.19 16.29
C ARG A 167 8.28 -7.31 15.06
N GLN A 168 9.49 -6.85 14.74
CA GLN A 168 9.74 -6.02 13.57
C GLN A 168 9.49 -6.76 12.25
N ALA A 169 9.87 -8.05 12.16
CA ALA A 169 9.59 -8.87 10.99
C ALA A 169 8.09 -9.10 10.79
N ASP A 170 7.35 -9.37 11.88
CA ASP A 170 5.90 -9.51 11.86
C ASP A 170 5.21 -8.20 11.43
N GLU A 171 5.73 -7.06 11.89
CA GLU A 171 5.26 -5.72 11.50
C GLU A 171 5.52 -5.45 10.01
N VAL A 172 6.74 -5.72 9.52
CA VAL A 172 7.07 -5.61 8.09
C VAL A 172 6.13 -6.47 7.25
N LYS A 173 5.89 -7.72 7.65
CA LYS A 173 4.98 -8.62 6.93
C LYS A 173 3.56 -8.09 6.90
N THR A 174 3.08 -7.62 8.05
CA THR A 174 1.71 -7.09 8.20
C THR A 174 1.51 -5.84 7.35
N GLU A 175 2.43 -4.88 7.40
CA GLU A 175 2.34 -3.64 6.61
C GLU A 175 2.52 -3.91 5.11
N TRP A 176 3.37 -4.86 4.73
CA TRP A 176 3.48 -5.32 3.35
C TRP A 176 2.16 -5.91 2.81
N ASP A 177 1.51 -6.77 3.59
CA ASP A 177 0.25 -7.39 3.19
C ASP A 177 -0.88 -6.36 3.08
N LYS A 178 -0.96 -5.42 4.04
CA LYS A 178 -1.90 -4.31 4.01
C LYS A 178 -1.71 -3.43 2.78
N LEU A 179 -0.47 -3.06 2.46
CA LEU A 179 -0.15 -2.24 1.30
C LEU A 179 -0.55 -2.92 -0.02
N ASN A 180 -0.31 -4.24 -0.13
CA ASN A 180 -0.73 -5.00 -1.30
C ASN A 180 -2.25 -5.08 -1.43
N LEU A 181 -2.96 -5.28 -0.31
CA LEU A 181 -4.43 -5.28 -0.31
C LEU A 181 -4.97 -3.92 -0.72
N HIS A 182 -4.47 -2.83 -0.11
CA HIS A 182 -4.88 -1.47 -0.45
C HIS A 182 -4.62 -1.13 -1.92
N SER A 183 -3.47 -1.56 -2.46
CA SER A 183 -3.12 -1.41 -3.86
C SER A 183 -4.07 -2.17 -4.80
N ALA A 184 -4.46 -3.39 -4.42
CA ALA A 184 -5.42 -4.19 -5.18
C ALA A 184 -6.82 -3.55 -5.17
N ASP A 185 -7.29 -3.10 -4.02
CA ASP A 185 -8.58 -2.41 -3.88
C ASP A 185 -8.60 -1.09 -4.67
N TRP A 186 -7.50 -0.34 -4.66
CA TRP A 186 -7.37 0.89 -5.44
C TRP A 186 -7.39 0.62 -6.95
N GLN A 187 -6.70 -0.43 -7.42
CA GLN A 187 -6.76 -0.84 -8.83
C GLN A 187 -8.20 -1.18 -9.23
N LYS A 188 -8.92 -1.95 -8.40
CA LYS A 188 -10.31 -2.31 -8.67
C LYS A 188 -11.20 -1.07 -8.83
N LYS A 189 -11.02 -0.08 -7.95
CA LYS A 189 -11.74 1.20 -8.02
C LYS A 189 -11.45 1.96 -9.33
N ILE A 190 -10.19 2.01 -9.76
CA ILE A 190 -9.81 2.63 -11.04
C ILE A 190 -10.47 1.89 -12.20
N ASP A 191 -10.42 0.56 -12.22
CA ASP A 191 -10.97 -0.26 -13.30
C ASP A 191 -12.50 -0.07 -13.40
N GLU A 192 -13.23 -0.10 -12.27
CA GLU A 192 -14.68 0.18 -12.22
C GLU A 192 -15.01 1.60 -12.73
N ALA A 193 -14.18 2.60 -12.43
CA ALA A 193 -14.39 3.96 -12.90
C ALA A 193 -14.15 4.11 -14.41
N LEU A 194 -13.10 3.45 -14.93
CA LEU A 194 -12.83 3.44 -16.37
C LEU A 194 -13.98 2.81 -17.16
N GLU A 195 -14.51 1.67 -16.68
CA GLU A 195 -15.66 1.00 -17.31
C GLU A 195 -16.89 1.92 -17.36
N ARG A 196 -17.27 2.51 -16.22
CA ARG A 196 -18.42 3.44 -16.16
C ARG A 196 -18.25 4.68 -17.03
N LEU A 197 -17.04 5.26 -17.07
CA LEU A 197 -16.76 6.43 -17.89
C LEU A 197 -16.77 6.10 -19.38
N GLN A 198 -16.34 4.89 -19.74
CA GLN A 198 -16.42 4.41 -21.13
C GLN A 198 -17.87 4.17 -21.55
N GLU A 199 -18.68 3.50 -20.73
CA GLU A 199 -20.11 3.31 -20.99
C GLU A 199 -20.84 4.65 -21.17
N LEU A 200 -20.51 5.64 -20.32
CA LEU A 200 -21.05 6.99 -20.42
C LEU A 200 -20.63 7.66 -21.74
N GLN A 201 -19.36 7.55 -22.13
CA GLN A 201 -18.85 8.12 -23.38
C GLN A 201 -19.57 7.52 -24.59
N GLU A 202 -19.73 6.19 -24.63
CA GLU A 202 -20.43 5.49 -25.71
C GLU A 202 -21.91 5.92 -25.81
N ALA A 203 -22.60 6.05 -24.67
CA ALA A 203 -23.98 6.53 -24.62
C ALA A 203 -24.10 7.99 -25.09
N MET A 204 -23.12 8.83 -24.75
CA MET A 204 -23.06 10.23 -25.18
C MET A 204 -22.80 10.33 -26.68
N ASP A 205 -21.87 9.55 -27.23
CA ASP A 205 -21.58 9.52 -28.67
C ASP A 205 -22.80 9.04 -29.49
N GLU A 206 -23.54 8.04 -28.98
CA GLU A 206 -24.78 7.58 -29.59
C GLU A 206 -25.86 8.67 -29.58
N LEU A 207 -26.00 9.39 -28.46
CA LEU A 207 -26.94 10.50 -28.35
C LEU A 207 -26.60 11.64 -29.32
N ASP A 208 -25.33 12.02 -29.39
CA ASP A 208 -24.83 13.07 -30.28
C ASP A 208 -25.07 12.72 -31.75
N LEU A 209 -24.83 11.46 -32.14
CA LEU A 209 -25.13 10.98 -33.48
C LEU A 209 -26.62 11.14 -33.80
N LYS A 210 -27.49 10.68 -32.89
CA LYS A 210 -28.94 10.77 -33.08
C LYS A 210 -29.43 12.23 -33.12
N LEU A 211 -28.85 13.11 -32.30
CA LEU A 211 -29.17 14.52 -32.28
C LEU A 211 -28.81 15.18 -33.63
N ARG A 212 -27.62 14.90 -34.17
CA ARG A 212 -27.22 15.38 -35.51
C ARG A 212 -28.15 14.88 -36.62
N GLN A 213 -28.57 13.61 -36.57
CA GLN A 213 -29.54 13.06 -37.53
C GLN A 213 -30.89 13.80 -37.47
N ALA A 214 -31.36 14.10 -36.26
CA ALA A 214 -32.60 14.84 -36.05
C ALA A 214 -32.47 16.30 -36.52
N GLU A 215 -31.33 16.96 -36.29
CA GLU A 215 -31.03 18.31 -36.79
C GLU A 215 -31.00 18.37 -38.32
N VAL A 216 -30.41 17.37 -38.99
CA VAL A 216 -30.41 17.24 -40.45
C VAL A 216 -31.84 17.07 -40.98
N THR A 217 -32.63 16.19 -40.33
CA THR A 217 -34.01 15.93 -40.77
C THR A 217 -34.88 17.16 -40.62
N LYS A 218 -34.79 17.86 -39.49
CA LYS A 218 -35.42 19.17 -39.29
C LYS A 218 -34.98 20.20 -40.34
N GLY A 219 -33.69 20.23 -40.69
CA GLY A 219 -33.16 21.13 -41.72
C GLY A 219 -33.71 20.87 -43.13
N SER A 220 -34.15 19.64 -43.41
CA SER A 220 -34.75 19.27 -44.69
C SER A 220 -36.24 19.62 -44.83
N TRP A 221 -36.87 20.09 -43.75
CA TRP A 221 -38.30 20.43 -43.76
C TRP A 221 -38.57 21.73 -44.51
N GLN A 222 -39.50 21.66 -45.47
CA GLN A 222 -39.98 22.82 -46.21
C GLN A 222 -40.96 23.65 -45.35
N PRO A 223 -41.03 24.98 -45.54
CA PRO A 223 -42.08 25.79 -44.97
C PRO A 223 -43.46 25.25 -45.35
N VAL A 224 -44.42 25.29 -44.41
CA VAL A 224 -45.77 24.72 -44.61
C VAL A 224 -46.48 25.33 -45.84
N GLY A 225 -46.14 26.58 -46.20
CA GLY A 225 -46.68 27.25 -47.38
C GLY A 225 -46.22 26.66 -48.72
N ASP A 226 -45.12 25.91 -48.74
CA ASP A 226 -44.51 25.34 -49.95
C ASP A 226 -44.88 23.84 -50.13
N LEU A 227 -45.67 23.28 -49.22
CA LEU A 227 -46.09 21.88 -49.24
C LEU A 227 -47.33 21.68 -50.13
N LEU A 228 -47.32 20.62 -50.93
CA LEU A 228 -48.52 20.17 -51.65
C LEU A 228 -49.52 19.58 -50.64
N ILE A 229 -50.81 19.87 -50.82
CA ILE A 229 -51.86 19.42 -49.90
C ILE A 229 -51.87 17.88 -49.77
N ASP A 230 -51.58 17.17 -50.87
CA ASP A 230 -51.53 15.72 -50.92
C ASP A 230 -50.32 15.11 -50.16
N SER A 231 -49.28 15.88 -49.88
CA SER A 231 -48.08 15.44 -49.13
C SER A 231 -48.07 15.89 -47.66
N LEU A 232 -49.05 16.68 -47.21
CA LEU A 232 -49.14 17.18 -45.84
C LEU A 232 -49.29 16.05 -44.81
N GLN A 233 -50.00 14.98 -45.17
CA GLN A 233 -50.22 13.83 -44.28
C GLN A 233 -48.89 13.12 -43.96
N ASP A 234 -48.04 12.91 -44.97
CA ASP A 234 -46.72 12.28 -44.82
C ASP A 234 -45.76 13.15 -43.99
N TYR A 235 -45.82 14.48 -44.17
CA TYR A 235 -45.03 15.41 -43.36
C TYR A 235 -45.50 15.43 -41.89
N LEU A 236 -46.81 15.42 -41.64
CA LEU A 236 -47.36 15.32 -40.28
C LEU A 236 -46.97 14.02 -39.58
N GLU A 237 -46.93 12.89 -40.29
CA GLU A 237 -46.46 11.62 -39.75
C GLU A 237 -44.97 11.64 -39.42
N LYS A 238 -44.12 12.20 -40.30
CA LYS A 238 -42.68 12.39 -40.03
C LYS A 238 -42.43 13.26 -38.79
N VAL A 239 -43.15 14.38 -38.66
CA VAL A 239 -43.04 15.28 -37.50
C VAL A 239 -43.51 14.59 -36.20
N LYS A 240 -44.59 13.79 -36.26
CA LYS A 240 -45.07 13.00 -35.11
C LYS A 240 -44.05 11.96 -34.67
N LEU A 241 -43.41 11.26 -35.63
CA LEU A 241 -42.37 10.27 -35.36
C LEU A 241 -41.15 10.92 -34.69
N GLU A 242 -40.69 12.07 -35.19
CA GLU A 242 -39.62 12.82 -34.54
C GLU A 242 -40.01 13.24 -33.12
N ARG A 243 -41.21 13.77 -32.91
CA ARG A 243 -41.68 14.18 -31.57
C ARG A 243 -41.73 13.00 -30.59
N SER A 244 -42.20 11.83 -31.04
CA SER A 244 -42.19 10.61 -30.24
C SER A 244 -40.76 10.18 -29.90
N TRP A 245 -39.84 10.28 -30.87
CA TRP A 245 -38.44 9.98 -30.66
C TRP A 245 -37.77 10.92 -29.65
N TYR A 246 -37.96 12.25 -29.74
CA TYR A 246 -37.47 13.21 -28.74
C TYR A 246 -38.00 12.89 -27.34
N SER A 247 -39.25 12.44 -27.23
CA SER A 247 -39.82 12.00 -25.96
C SER A 247 -39.09 10.77 -25.40
N THR A 248 -38.91 9.73 -26.22
CA THR A 248 -38.21 8.50 -25.80
C THR A 248 -36.75 8.78 -25.43
N SER A 249 -36.02 9.56 -26.24
CA SER A 249 -34.63 9.94 -25.99
C SER A 249 -34.50 10.77 -24.71
N ALA A 250 -35.37 11.76 -24.48
CA ALA A 250 -35.35 12.53 -23.23
C ALA A 250 -35.55 11.64 -21.98
N SER A 251 -36.39 10.62 -22.07
CA SER A 251 -36.56 9.64 -20.99
C SER A 251 -35.31 8.76 -20.80
N GLY A 252 -34.65 8.36 -21.89
CA GLY A 252 -33.39 7.60 -21.85
C GLY A 252 -32.23 8.37 -21.22
N ILE A 253 -32.07 9.66 -21.58
CA ILE A 253 -31.04 10.54 -20.98
C ILE A 253 -31.32 10.73 -19.48
N THR A 254 -32.60 10.90 -19.09
CA THR A 254 -32.97 11.01 -17.68
C THR A 254 -32.60 9.75 -16.89
N PHE A 255 -32.80 8.57 -17.47
CA PHE A 255 -32.39 7.29 -16.87
C PHE A 255 -30.86 7.15 -16.76
N ALA A 256 -30.11 7.53 -17.79
CA ALA A 256 -28.65 7.44 -17.80
C ALA A 256 -27.95 8.37 -16.80
N VAL A 257 -28.55 9.53 -16.51
CA VAL A 257 -27.99 10.54 -15.59
C VAL A 257 -28.48 10.34 -14.15
N SER A 258 -29.54 9.55 -13.93
CA SER A 258 -30.10 9.26 -12.60
C SER A 258 -29.14 8.62 -11.58
N PRO A 259 -28.18 7.75 -11.98
CA PRO A 259 -27.18 7.19 -11.05
C PRO A 259 -26.01 8.14 -10.75
N LEU A 260 -25.90 9.28 -11.44
CA LEU A 260 -24.80 10.21 -11.24
C LEU A 260 -25.08 11.09 -10.01
N GLU A 261 -24.18 11.04 -9.03
CA GLU A 261 -24.18 11.93 -7.88
C GLU A 261 -23.24 13.11 -8.13
N CYS A 262 -23.66 14.30 -7.73
CA CYS A 262 -22.83 15.49 -7.79
C CYS A 262 -21.65 15.36 -6.81
N HIS A 263 -20.42 15.36 -7.32
CA HIS A 263 -19.19 15.22 -6.53
C HIS A 263 -19.05 16.26 -5.40
N GLU A 264 -19.64 17.45 -5.57
CA GLU A 264 -19.56 18.55 -4.61
C GLU A 264 -20.55 18.44 -3.44
N CYS A 265 -21.66 17.71 -3.63
CA CYS A 265 -22.73 17.64 -2.62
C CYS A 265 -23.34 16.26 -2.37
N GLY A 266 -22.86 15.22 -3.06
CA GLY A 266 -23.32 13.82 -2.93
C GLY A 266 -24.80 13.62 -3.29
N ARG A 267 -25.40 14.50 -4.11
CA ARG A 267 -26.83 14.43 -4.47
C ARG A 267 -27.04 13.92 -5.89
N GLY A 268 -28.06 13.09 -6.07
CA GLY A 268 -28.49 12.62 -7.39
C GLY A 268 -28.85 13.77 -8.33
N VAL A 269 -28.42 13.64 -9.58
CA VAL A 269 -28.67 14.59 -10.65
C VAL A 269 -29.98 14.24 -11.36
N ALA A 270 -30.82 15.26 -11.61
CA ALA A 270 -32.04 15.10 -12.41
C ALA A 270 -32.04 16.06 -13.62
N LEU A 271 -32.57 15.56 -14.74
CA LEU A 271 -32.84 16.36 -15.94
C LEU A 271 -34.36 16.62 -16.03
N LEU A 272 -34.76 17.89 -16.10
CA LEU A 272 -36.14 18.28 -16.38
C LEU A 272 -36.32 18.60 -17.86
N ARG A 273 -37.43 18.12 -18.44
CA ARG A 273 -37.95 18.60 -19.74
C ARG A 273 -38.39 20.06 -19.59
N SER A 274 -37.97 20.92 -20.51
CA SER A 274 -38.33 22.35 -20.54
C SER A 274 -39.82 22.61 -20.81
N ASP A 275 -40.58 21.59 -21.25
CA ASP A 275 -42.03 21.67 -21.51
C ASP A 275 -42.91 21.53 -20.24
N GLN A 276 -42.33 21.37 -19.05
CA GLN A 276 -43.11 21.28 -17.80
C GLN A 276 -43.22 22.67 -17.12
N PRO A 277 -44.43 23.18 -16.85
CA PRO A 277 -44.58 24.42 -16.09
C PRO A 277 -43.95 24.28 -14.70
N PRO A 278 -43.38 25.36 -14.14
CA PRO A 278 -42.53 25.31 -12.93
C PRO A 278 -43.23 24.86 -11.64
N GLU A 279 -44.53 24.56 -11.66
CA GLU A 279 -45.33 24.37 -10.43
C GLU A 279 -45.77 22.93 -10.13
N THR A 280 -45.45 21.92 -10.96
CA THR A 280 -46.00 20.54 -10.74
C THR A 280 -45.01 19.47 -10.28
N SER A 281 -43.77 19.80 -9.93
CA SER A 281 -42.86 18.85 -9.27
C SER A 281 -42.69 19.18 -7.79
N HIS A 282 -43.12 18.27 -6.92
CA HIS A 282 -42.93 18.33 -5.46
C HIS A 282 -41.45 18.36 -5.00
N ASN A 283 -40.49 18.45 -5.94
CA ASN A 283 -39.06 18.61 -5.71
C ASN A 283 -38.60 19.96 -6.23
N SER A 284 -38.66 21.00 -5.38
CA SER A 284 -38.15 22.33 -5.70
C SER A 284 -36.63 22.29 -5.93
N LEU A 285 -36.21 22.22 -7.20
CA LEU A 285 -34.84 22.51 -7.60
C LEU A 285 -34.49 23.96 -7.23
N LYS A 286 -33.70 24.15 -6.18
CA LYS A 286 -33.00 25.42 -5.97
C LYS A 286 -31.76 25.39 -6.84
N SER A 287 -31.66 26.32 -7.79
CA SER A 287 -30.37 26.68 -8.38
C SER A 287 -29.53 27.30 -7.25
N SER A 288 -28.84 26.50 -6.44
CA SER A 288 -27.75 27.05 -5.66
C SER A 288 -26.70 27.45 -6.69
N GLY A 289 -26.45 28.76 -6.83
CA GLY A 289 -25.56 29.31 -7.87
C GLY A 289 -24.13 28.76 -7.86
N HIS A 290 -23.76 27.96 -6.87
CA HIS A 290 -22.46 27.30 -6.77
C HIS A 290 -22.44 25.90 -7.39
N CYS A 291 -23.47 25.06 -7.18
CA CYS A 291 -23.48 23.66 -7.62
C CYS A 291 -23.76 23.47 -9.13
N CYS A 292 -24.45 24.42 -9.78
CA CYS A 292 -24.80 24.32 -11.20
C CYS A 292 -23.62 24.60 -12.16
N HIS A 293 -22.58 25.33 -11.71
CA HIS A 293 -21.40 25.58 -12.54
C HIS A 293 -20.55 24.31 -12.75
N CYS A 294 -20.61 23.36 -11.82
CA CYS A 294 -19.89 22.09 -11.92
C CYS A 294 -20.45 21.13 -12.99
N PHE A 295 -21.74 21.24 -13.33
CA PHE A 295 -22.33 20.38 -14.37
C PHE A 295 -21.88 20.76 -15.79
N GLU A 296 -21.63 22.06 -16.05
CA GLU A 296 -20.98 22.50 -17.30
C GLU A 296 -19.52 22.03 -17.40
N LEU A 297 -18.83 21.87 -16.26
CA LEU A 297 -17.43 21.45 -16.20
C LEU A 297 -17.24 19.92 -16.30
N ALA A 298 -18.18 19.11 -15.78
CA ALA A 298 -18.04 17.65 -15.76
C ALA A 298 -18.32 16.96 -17.11
N VAL A 299 -19.12 17.58 -17.99
CA VAL A 299 -19.52 16.98 -19.28
C VAL A 299 -18.76 17.59 -20.47
N GLY A 300 -17.96 18.64 -20.27
CA GLY A 300 -17.07 19.20 -21.30
C GLY A 300 -17.76 19.69 -22.59
N MET A 301 -19.10 19.69 -22.66
CA MET A 301 -19.87 20.13 -23.81
C MET A 301 -21.10 20.89 -23.35
N ARG A 302 -21.22 22.14 -23.83
CA ARG A 302 -22.51 22.83 -23.91
C ARG A 302 -23.44 21.97 -24.76
N ILE A 303 -24.25 21.12 -24.16
CA ILE A 303 -25.47 20.64 -24.80
C ILE A 303 -26.33 21.88 -24.98
N LYS A 304 -26.24 22.55 -26.13
CA LYS A 304 -27.24 23.53 -26.57
C LYS A 304 -28.52 22.78 -26.95
N ALA A 305 -29.10 22.06 -25.99
CA ALA A 305 -30.47 21.60 -26.06
C ALA A 305 -31.32 22.70 -25.43
N PRO A 306 -32.02 23.55 -26.22
CA PRO A 306 -32.90 24.59 -25.66
C PRO A 306 -34.07 24.03 -24.81
N PHE A 307 -34.17 22.70 -24.66
CA PHE A 307 -35.28 21.99 -24.05
C PHE A 307 -34.92 21.15 -22.80
N LEU A 308 -33.69 21.19 -22.28
CA LEU A 308 -33.29 20.43 -21.08
C LEU A 308 -32.62 21.34 -20.04
N ARG A 309 -33.12 21.30 -18.80
CA ARG A 309 -32.51 21.96 -17.64
C ARG A 309 -31.99 20.90 -16.66
N ALA A 310 -30.71 20.95 -16.32
CA ALA A 310 -30.11 20.09 -15.31
C ALA A 310 -30.13 20.78 -13.93
N GLY A 311 -30.33 20.01 -12.87
CA GLY A 311 -30.07 20.49 -11.51
C GLY A 311 -30.07 19.37 -10.45
N CYS A 312 -29.61 19.70 -9.26
CA CYS A 312 -29.56 18.77 -8.13
C CYS A 312 -30.94 18.61 -7.48
N LEU A 313 -31.31 17.38 -7.12
CA LEU A 313 -32.52 17.11 -6.35
C LEU A 313 -32.45 17.78 -4.98
N SER A 314 -33.52 18.45 -4.56
CA SER A 314 -33.64 19.01 -3.20
C SER A 314 -33.89 17.90 -2.18
N ALA A 315 -33.30 18.01 -0.99
CA ALA A 315 -33.68 17.16 0.14
C ALA A 315 -35.19 17.32 0.43
N PRO A 316 -35.90 16.24 0.82
CA PRO A 316 -37.28 16.36 1.27
C PRO A 316 -37.30 17.31 2.47
N ARG A 317 -38.17 18.34 2.42
CA ARG A 317 -38.49 19.12 3.61
C ARG A 317 -39.02 18.13 4.65
N GLN A 318 -38.26 17.88 5.72
CA GLN A 318 -38.88 17.42 6.95
C GLN A 318 -39.86 18.53 7.36
N SER A 319 -41.14 18.29 7.15
CA SER A 319 -42.17 19.07 7.81
C SER A 319 -42.05 18.74 9.30
N ASN A 320 -41.42 19.62 10.06
CA ASN A 320 -41.65 19.66 11.50
C ASN A 320 -43.13 20.02 11.70
N HIS A 321 -43.92 19.02 12.06
CA HIS A 321 -45.16 19.18 12.80
C HIS A 321 -45.09 18.35 14.06
#